data_AF-A0A955ATA5-F1
#
_entry.id   AF-A0A955ATA5-F1
#
_cell.length_a   1.000
_cell.length_b   1.000
_cell.length_c   1.000
_cell.angle_alpha   90.00
_cell.angle_beta   90.00
_cell.angle_gamma   90.00
#
_symmetry.space_group_name_H-M   'P 1'
#
loop_
_entity.id
_entity.type
_entity.pdbx_description
1 polymer ?
#
loop_
_entity_poly.entity_id
_entity_poly.type
_entity_poly.pdbx_seq_one_letter_code
_entity_poly.pdbx_strand_id
1 'polypeptide(L)'
;MNLGSYSINGSYDELFESAERPRARSAPFVERLLSLADGELQRRQRAADNSLYEMGITFAVYGHEAGTEKVWPVDLVPRIIDAEEWGVIERGLVQRVRALNLFIGDLYNEQRILHDGVVPRELIDSAKTLRPQCVGQRPPCDVWCHISGVDLVRDKDGTIYVLEDNLRCPSGVSYVLENREVMKRTFSRLFQGMSVATVESYPERLLETLLDCAPTGV
;
A
#
# COMPACT_ATOMS: atom_id res chain seq x y z
N MET A 1 8.25 -27.39 -8.19
CA MET A 1 7.39 -26.98 -7.05
C MET A 1 6.11 -27.82 -7.07
N ASN A 2 5.69 -28.38 -5.94
CA ASN A 2 4.47 -29.20 -5.84
C ASN A 2 3.36 -28.41 -5.11
N LEU A 3 2.24 -28.15 -5.78
CA LEU A 3 1.06 -27.49 -5.20
C LEU A 3 0.01 -28.48 -4.68
N GLY A 4 0.29 -29.78 -4.62
CA GLY A 4 -0.66 -30.81 -4.23
C GLY A 4 -1.18 -30.70 -2.78
N SER A 5 -0.53 -29.91 -1.93
CA SER A 5 -1.00 -29.56 -0.59
C SER A 5 -1.59 -28.15 -0.48
N TYR A 6 -1.72 -27.42 -1.60
CA TYR A 6 -2.30 -26.09 -1.64
C TYR A 6 -3.82 -26.17 -1.52
N SER A 7 -4.38 -25.54 -0.49
CA SER A 7 -5.82 -25.52 -0.25
C SER A 7 -6.35 -24.09 -0.20
N ILE A 8 -7.46 -23.86 -0.91
CA ILE A 8 -8.19 -22.59 -0.85
C ILE A 8 -9.20 -22.69 0.29
N ASN A 9 -8.98 -21.95 1.37
CA ASN A 9 -9.72 -22.12 2.62
C ASN A 9 -11.00 -21.27 2.70
N GLY A 10 -11.84 -21.29 1.65
CA GLY A 10 -13.12 -20.56 1.60
C GLY A 10 -13.01 -19.03 1.50
N SER A 11 -11.80 -18.48 1.54
CA SER A 11 -11.48 -17.08 1.26
C SER A 11 -11.18 -16.84 -0.21
N TYR A 12 -11.22 -15.58 -0.64
CA TYR A 12 -10.80 -15.21 -2.00
C TYR A 12 -9.30 -15.43 -2.16
N ASP A 13 -8.94 -16.36 -3.04
CA ASP A 13 -7.54 -16.61 -3.40
C ASP A 13 -7.13 -15.73 -4.59
N GLU A 14 -5.97 -15.09 -4.49
CA GLU A 14 -5.49 -14.10 -5.47
C GLU A 14 -4.86 -14.74 -6.71
N LEU A 15 -4.34 -15.95 -6.56
CA LEU A 15 -3.63 -16.68 -7.61
C LEU A 15 -4.53 -17.71 -8.27
N PHE A 16 -5.49 -18.30 -7.54
CA PHE A 16 -6.28 -19.43 -7.99
C PHE A 16 -7.78 -19.15 -7.94
N GLU A 17 -8.52 -19.62 -8.95
CA GLU A 17 -9.99 -19.69 -8.93
C GLU A 17 -10.45 -20.96 -8.20
N SER A 18 -9.66 -22.02 -8.35
CA SER A 18 -9.78 -23.32 -7.67
C SER A 18 -8.39 -23.92 -7.56
N ALA A 19 -8.19 -24.93 -6.71
CA ALA A 19 -6.84 -25.49 -6.43
C ALA A 19 -6.03 -25.89 -7.67
N GLU A 20 -6.68 -26.20 -8.79
CA GLU A 20 -6.04 -26.62 -10.04
C GLU A 20 -6.04 -25.54 -11.13
N ARG A 21 -6.77 -24.43 -10.93
CA ARG A 21 -6.99 -23.42 -11.97
C ARG A 21 -6.51 -22.04 -11.50
N PRO A 22 -5.36 -21.57 -12.01
CA PRO A 22 -4.92 -20.20 -11.76
C PRO A 22 -5.89 -19.20 -12.40
N ARG A 23 -6.02 -18.02 -11.79
CA ARG A 23 -6.75 -16.89 -12.40
C ARG A 23 -6.03 -16.44 -13.67
N ALA A 24 -6.77 -15.88 -14.62
CA ALA A 24 -6.19 -15.39 -15.88
C ALA A 24 -5.02 -14.41 -15.66
N ARG A 25 -5.15 -13.48 -14.71
CA ARG A 25 -4.12 -12.49 -14.38
C ARG A 25 -2.84 -13.07 -13.77
N SER A 26 -2.94 -14.21 -13.07
CA SER A 26 -1.81 -14.86 -12.39
C SER A 26 -1.27 -16.05 -13.19
N ALA A 27 -1.98 -16.54 -14.20
CA ALA A 27 -1.61 -17.74 -14.95
C ALA A 27 -0.17 -17.71 -15.51
N PRO A 28 0.32 -16.63 -16.16
CA PRO A 28 1.71 -16.58 -16.64
C PRO A 28 2.73 -16.65 -15.51
N PHE A 29 2.41 -16.07 -14.35
CA PHE A 29 3.26 -16.15 -13.17
C PHE A 29 3.27 -17.57 -12.59
N VAL A 30 2.09 -18.18 -12.43
CA VAL A 30 1.93 -19.54 -11.88
C VAL A 30 2.62 -20.58 -12.76
N GLU A 31 2.48 -20.49 -14.09
CA GLU A 31 3.16 -21.37 -15.04
C GLU A 31 4.69 -21.34 -14.84
N ARG A 32 5.26 -20.14 -14.73
CA ARG A 32 6.71 -19.99 -14.52
C ARG A 32 7.13 -20.42 -13.12
N LEU A 33 6.31 -20.15 -12.10
CA LEU A 33 6.54 -20.61 -10.74
C LEU A 33 6.62 -22.14 -10.68
N LEU A 34 5.69 -22.82 -11.38
CA LEU A 34 5.66 -24.28 -11.48
C LEU A 34 6.82 -24.85 -12.32
N SER A 35 7.36 -24.08 -13.27
CA SER A 35 8.55 -24.47 -14.06
C SER A 35 9.85 -24.48 -13.24
N LEU A 36 9.86 -23.89 -12.03
CA LEU A 36 11.03 -23.89 -11.17
C LEU A 36 11.32 -25.30 -10.64
N ALA A 37 12.60 -25.67 -10.69
CA ALA A 37 13.10 -26.87 -10.04
C ALA A 37 12.78 -26.87 -8.53
N ASP A 38 12.63 -28.05 -7.95
CA ASP A 38 12.36 -28.15 -6.51
C ASP A 38 13.49 -27.52 -5.69
N GLY A 39 13.11 -26.76 -4.65
CA GLY A 39 14.05 -26.01 -3.81
C GLY A 39 14.54 -24.68 -4.42
N GLU A 40 14.26 -24.39 -5.69
CA GLU A 40 14.74 -23.15 -6.35
C GLU A 40 14.06 -21.91 -5.77
N LEU A 41 12.75 -21.96 -5.49
CA LEU A 41 12.04 -20.85 -4.85
C LEU A 41 12.63 -20.53 -3.47
N GLN A 42 12.88 -21.56 -2.65
CA GLN A 42 13.49 -21.40 -1.33
C GLN A 42 14.93 -20.87 -1.40
N ARG A 43 15.69 -21.31 -2.41
CA ARG A 43 17.04 -20.79 -2.66
C ARG A 43 17.02 -19.31 -2.99
N ARG A 44 16.08 -18.89 -3.84
CA ARG A 44 15.87 -17.48 -4.17
C ARG A 44 15.36 -16.66 -2.99
N GLN A 45 14.51 -17.24 -2.15
CA GLN A 45 14.07 -16.61 -0.89
C GLN A 45 15.26 -16.26 -0.02
N ARG A 46 16.14 -17.23 0.24
CA ARG A 46 17.35 -17.00 1.03
C ARG A 46 18.28 -15.96 0.40
N ALA A 47 18.39 -15.95 -0.93
CA ALA A 47 19.18 -14.93 -1.63
C ALA A 47 18.59 -13.52 -1.48
N ALA A 48 17.26 -13.39 -1.57
CA ALA A 48 16.55 -12.13 -1.33
C ALA A 48 16.72 -11.66 0.13
N ASP A 49 16.54 -12.56 1.10
CA ASP A 49 16.72 -12.27 2.52
C ASP A 49 18.15 -11.80 2.82
N ASN A 50 19.16 -12.48 2.27
CA ASN A 50 20.56 -12.07 2.42
C ASN A 50 20.84 -10.71 1.78
N SER A 51 20.26 -10.44 0.60
CA SER A 51 20.44 -9.17 -0.08
C SER A 51 19.82 -8.01 0.72
N LEU A 52 18.63 -8.21 1.29
CA LEU A 52 17.98 -7.23 2.18
C LEU A 52 18.82 -6.97 3.44
N TYR A 53 19.39 -8.02 4.02
CA TYR A 53 20.32 -7.91 5.15
C TYR A 53 21.57 -7.08 4.80
N GLU A 54 22.22 -7.39 3.68
CA GLU A 54 23.43 -6.68 3.21
C GLU A 54 23.16 -5.20 2.87
N MET A 55 21.95 -4.89 2.39
CA MET A 55 21.52 -3.51 2.12
C MET A 55 21.12 -2.74 3.38
N GLY A 56 21.15 -3.37 4.57
CA GLY A 56 20.76 -2.74 5.83
C GLY A 56 19.25 -2.45 5.92
N ILE A 57 18.43 -3.15 5.14
CA ILE A 57 16.97 -3.03 5.18
C ILE A 57 16.46 -3.92 6.33
N THR A 58 16.70 -3.45 7.55
CA THR A 58 16.33 -4.13 8.80
C THR A 58 15.29 -3.30 9.56
N PHE A 59 14.52 -3.95 10.43
CA PHE A 59 13.64 -3.24 11.37
C PHE A 59 14.03 -3.54 12.81
N ALA A 60 13.87 -2.54 13.68
CA ALA A 60 14.03 -2.69 15.11
C ALA A 60 12.77 -3.37 15.68
N VAL A 61 12.93 -4.56 16.29
CA VAL A 61 11.85 -5.21 17.03
C VAL A 61 11.71 -4.49 18.38
N TYR A 62 10.72 -3.61 18.51
CA TYR A 62 10.37 -3.03 19.81
C TYR A 62 9.74 -4.11 20.69
N GLY A 63 10.43 -4.51 21.77
CA GLY A 63 9.86 -5.41 22.77
C GLY A 63 10.83 -6.40 23.43
N HIS A 64 12.06 -6.55 22.92
CA HIS A 64 13.09 -7.34 23.59
C HIS A 64 14.33 -6.49 23.89
N GLU A 65 14.82 -6.58 25.13
CA GLU A 65 16.16 -6.16 25.49
C GLU A 65 17.15 -6.82 24.52
N ALA A 66 17.99 -6.00 23.88
CA ALA A 66 18.88 -6.26 22.75
C ALA A 66 18.27 -5.98 21.36
N GLY A 67 18.79 -4.90 20.75
CA GLY A 67 18.61 -4.49 19.35
C GLY A 67 19.09 -5.55 18.36
N THR A 68 18.36 -6.66 18.30
CA THR A 68 18.45 -7.64 17.23
C THR A 68 17.69 -7.08 16.04
N GLU A 69 18.44 -6.44 15.15
CA GLU A 69 17.96 -6.11 13.82
C GLU A 69 17.49 -7.39 13.13
N LYS A 70 16.22 -7.41 12.72
CA LYS A 70 15.68 -8.48 11.88
C LYS A 70 15.57 -7.99 10.45
N VAL A 71 15.98 -8.84 9.52
CA VAL A 71 15.70 -8.67 8.09
C VAL A 71 14.19 -8.62 7.92
N TRP A 72 13.72 -7.64 7.16
CA TRP A 72 12.31 -7.56 6.80
C TRP A 72 11.91 -8.79 5.96
N PRO A 73 10.88 -9.58 6.37
CA PRO A 73 10.47 -10.73 5.61
C PRO A 73 9.78 -10.29 4.31
N VAL A 74 10.31 -10.70 3.17
CA VAL A 74 9.70 -10.48 1.85
C VAL A 74 9.23 -11.80 1.29
N ASP A 75 7.95 -11.92 0.95
CA ASP A 75 7.48 -13.05 0.17
C ASP A 75 7.72 -12.78 -1.33
N LEU A 76 8.30 -13.76 -2.02
CA LEU A 76 8.60 -13.69 -3.44
C LEU A 76 7.40 -13.98 -4.34
N VAL A 77 6.28 -14.40 -3.77
CA VAL A 77 5.01 -14.57 -4.46
C VAL A 77 4.27 -13.22 -4.44
N PRO A 78 4.17 -12.49 -5.56
CA PRO A 78 3.61 -11.16 -5.58
C PRO A 78 2.08 -11.18 -5.48
N ARG A 79 1.53 -10.13 -4.88
CA ARG A 79 0.11 -9.80 -5.03
C ARG A 79 -0.11 -9.14 -6.40
N ILE A 80 -0.69 -9.88 -7.34
CA ILE A 80 -0.96 -9.39 -8.70
C ILE A 80 -2.34 -8.73 -8.72
N ILE A 81 -2.36 -7.45 -9.10
CA ILE A 81 -3.58 -6.66 -9.33
C ILE A 81 -3.59 -6.29 -10.82
N ASP A 82 -4.68 -6.58 -11.52
CA ASP A 82 -4.81 -6.22 -12.93
C ASP A 82 -5.14 -4.72 -13.09
N ALA A 83 -4.93 -4.21 -14.30
CA ALA A 83 -5.07 -2.78 -14.58
C ALA A 83 -6.52 -2.28 -14.47
N GLU A 84 -7.51 -3.13 -14.74
CA GLU A 84 -8.92 -2.76 -14.66
C GLU A 84 -9.34 -2.57 -13.20
N GLU A 85 -9.01 -3.55 -12.35
CA GLU A 85 -9.22 -3.49 -10.92
C GLU A 85 -8.46 -2.32 -10.27
N TRP A 86 -7.17 -2.15 -10.61
CA TRP A 86 -6.39 -1.02 -10.13
C TRP A 86 -7.00 0.32 -10.53
N GLY A 87 -7.52 0.43 -11.76
CA GLY A 87 -8.19 1.65 -12.21
C GLY A 87 -9.43 1.98 -11.39
N VAL A 88 -10.20 0.98 -10.93
CA VAL A 88 -11.33 1.20 -10.00
C VAL A 88 -10.82 1.66 -8.64
N ILE A 89 -9.81 0.98 -8.10
CA ILE A 89 -9.19 1.32 -6.80
C ILE A 89 -8.65 2.75 -6.81
N GLU A 90 -7.85 3.11 -7.82
CA GLU A 90 -7.24 4.43 -7.96
C GLU A 90 -8.31 5.53 -7.98
N ARG A 91 -9.37 5.39 -8.79
CA ARG A 91 -10.46 6.38 -8.82
C ARG A 91 -11.15 6.50 -7.46
N GLY A 92 -11.37 5.39 -6.77
CA GLY A 92 -11.95 5.38 -5.42
C GLY A 92 -11.06 6.08 -4.39
N LEU A 93 -9.75 5.82 -4.44
CA LEU A 93 -8.77 6.46 -3.56
C LEU A 93 -8.70 7.97 -3.81
N VAL A 94 -8.63 8.40 -5.08
CA VAL A 94 -8.63 9.83 -5.44
C VAL A 94 -9.90 10.52 -4.94
N GLN A 95 -11.07 9.91 -5.13
CA GLN A 95 -12.34 10.43 -4.63
C GLN A 95 -12.32 10.56 -3.10
N ARG A 96 -11.88 9.51 -2.39
CA ARG A 96 -11.86 9.47 -0.92
C ARG A 96 -10.91 10.51 -0.34
N VAL A 97 -9.68 10.58 -0.83
CA VAL A 97 -8.67 11.54 -0.33
C VAL A 97 -9.11 12.98 -0.60
N ARG A 98 -9.77 13.25 -1.73
CA ARG A 98 -10.37 14.56 -2.00
C ARG A 98 -11.47 14.90 -0.98
N ALA A 99 -12.37 13.96 -0.69
CA ALA A 99 -13.43 14.16 0.30
C ALA A 99 -12.85 14.38 1.71
N LEU A 100 -11.80 13.65 2.09
CA LEU A 100 -11.12 13.81 3.38
C LEU A 100 -10.46 15.19 3.52
N ASN A 101 -9.77 15.67 2.48
CA ASN A 101 -9.18 17.01 2.50
C ASN A 101 -10.27 18.10 2.64
N LEU A 102 -11.36 17.99 1.89
CA LEU A 102 -12.49 18.92 1.98
C LEU A 102 -13.15 18.87 3.36
N PHE A 103 -13.30 17.68 3.93
CA PHE A 103 -13.86 17.47 5.27
C PHE A 103 -13.01 18.14 6.35
N ILE A 104 -11.69 17.94 6.32
CA ILE A 104 -10.78 18.57 7.28
C ILE A 104 -10.82 20.10 7.14
N GLY A 105 -10.82 20.59 5.90
CA GLY A 105 -10.94 22.03 5.61
C GLY A 105 -12.25 22.62 6.14
N ASP A 106 -13.39 21.96 5.91
CA ASP A 106 -14.69 22.41 6.41
C ASP A 106 -14.76 22.40 7.94
N LEU A 107 -14.25 21.35 8.60
CA LEU A 107 -14.26 21.25 10.06
C LEU A 107 -13.50 22.38 10.77
N TYR A 108 -12.37 22.81 10.20
CA TYR A 108 -11.59 23.92 10.74
C TYR A 108 -12.11 25.31 10.34
N ASN A 109 -13.10 25.38 9.44
CA ASN A 109 -13.63 26.63 8.91
C ASN A 109 -15.16 26.70 9.03
N GLU A 110 -15.90 26.54 7.93
CA GLU A 110 -17.34 26.84 7.87
C GLU A 110 -18.23 25.78 8.55
N GLN A 111 -17.70 24.61 8.90
CA GLN A 111 -18.40 23.50 9.57
C GLN A 111 -19.75 23.14 8.95
N ARG A 112 -19.89 23.27 7.62
CA ARG A 112 -21.14 23.03 6.90
C ARG A 112 -21.65 21.61 7.11
N ILE A 113 -20.74 20.62 7.12
CA ILE A 113 -21.11 19.21 7.32
C ILE A 113 -21.78 18.96 8.69
N LEU A 114 -21.48 19.80 9.69
CA LEU A 114 -22.10 19.74 11.02
C LEU A 114 -23.41 20.52 11.05
N HIS A 115 -23.47 21.68 10.38
CA HIS A 115 -24.71 22.47 10.26
C HIS A 115 -25.79 21.75 9.47
N ASP A 116 -25.40 20.98 8.46
CA ASP A 116 -26.30 20.17 7.63
C ASP A 116 -26.69 18.84 8.32
N GLY A 117 -26.12 18.53 9.49
CA GLY A 117 -26.45 17.35 10.28
C GLY A 117 -25.94 16.02 9.69
N VAL A 118 -25.06 16.06 8.69
CA VAL A 118 -24.49 14.84 8.05
C VAL A 118 -23.52 14.14 9.00
N VAL A 119 -22.68 14.91 9.71
CA VAL A 119 -21.82 14.40 10.78
C VAL A 119 -22.32 14.94 12.13
N PRO A 120 -22.57 14.07 13.13
CA PRO A 120 -22.97 14.52 14.46
C PRO A 120 -21.89 15.40 15.10
N ARG A 121 -22.28 16.58 15.59
CA ARG A 121 -21.35 17.52 16.25
C ARG A 121 -20.61 16.90 17.44
N GLU A 122 -21.31 16.09 18.23
CA GLU A 122 -20.75 15.42 19.41
C GLU A 122 -19.55 14.51 19.07
N LEU A 123 -19.52 13.93 17.86
CA LEU A 123 -18.40 13.11 17.40
C LEU A 123 -17.12 13.95 17.21
N ILE A 124 -17.28 15.19 16.75
CA ILE A 124 -16.17 16.10 16.51
C ILE A 124 -15.72 16.78 17.81
N ASP A 125 -16.67 17.26 18.62
CA ASP A 125 -16.37 17.97 19.85
C ASP A 125 -15.69 17.07 20.91
N SER A 126 -15.96 15.76 20.87
CA SER A 126 -15.30 14.76 21.72
C SER A 126 -13.94 14.28 21.18
N ALA A 127 -13.54 14.66 19.96
CA ALA A 127 -12.32 14.19 19.33
C ALA A 127 -11.07 14.82 19.94
N LYS A 128 -10.23 14.01 20.58
CA LYS A 128 -8.94 14.44 21.18
C LYS A 128 -7.91 14.95 20.17
N THR A 129 -8.12 14.66 18.89
CA THR A 129 -7.21 14.99 17.80
C THR A 129 -7.57 16.30 17.10
N LEU A 130 -8.75 16.86 17.37
CA LEU A 130 -9.11 18.17 16.86
C LEU A 130 -8.21 19.23 17.49
N ARG A 131 -7.73 20.16 16.66
CA ARG A 131 -6.73 21.16 17.06
C ARG A 131 -7.33 22.56 16.96
N PRO A 132 -7.67 23.22 18.08
CA PRO A 132 -8.17 24.59 18.06
C PRO A 132 -7.23 25.58 17.35
N GLN A 133 -5.93 25.29 17.34
CA GLN A 133 -4.90 26.08 16.67
C GLN A 133 -5.05 26.12 15.14
N CYS A 134 -5.74 25.13 14.56
CA CYS A 134 -5.97 25.04 13.12
C CYS A 134 -7.26 25.75 12.69
N VAL A 135 -8.09 26.23 13.63
CA VAL A 135 -9.35 26.92 13.30
C VAL A 135 -9.07 28.21 12.53
N GLY A 136 -9.78 28.40 11.42
CA GLY A 136 -9.60 29.54 10.51
C GLY A 136 -8.34 29.47 9.64
N GLN A 137 -7.53 28.41 9.76
CA GLN A 137 -6.34 28.23 8.92
C GLN A 137 -6.72 27.62 7.58
N ARG A 138 -5.97 28.03 6.55
CA ARG A 138 -6.02 27.44 5.20
C ARG A 138 -4.60 27.14 4.74
N PRO A 139 -4.21 25.86 4.61
CA PRO A 139 -2.88 25.51 4.10
C PRO A 139 -2.76 25.94 2.62
N PRO A 140 -1.52 26.09 2.10
CA PRO A 140 -1.29 26.26 0.68
C PRO A 140 -2.05 25.21 -0.14
N CYS A 141 -2.62 25.65 -1.27
CA CYS A 141 -3.43 24.82 -2.17
C CYS A 141 -4.68 24.17 -1.52
N ASP A 142 -5.08 24.60 -0.32
CA ASP A 142 -6.13 23.99 0.49
C ASP A 142 -5.91 22.47 0.76
N VAL A 143 -4.64 22.02 0.77
CA VAL A 143 -4.27 20.62 1.01
C VAL A 143 -3.87 20.41 2.47
N TRP A 144 -4.65 19.58 3.18
CA TRP A 144 -4.36 19.17 4.56
C TRP A 144 -3.57 17.86 4.62
N CYS A 145 -3.88 16.92 3.74
CA CYS A 145 -3.29 15.59 3.68
C CYS A 145 -2.54 15.40 2.36
N HIS A 146 -1.28 15.85 2.32
CA HIS A 146 -0.39 15.74 1.17
C HIS A 146 -0.08 14.28 0.81
N ILE A 147 0.05 13.43 1.83
CA ILE A 147 0.21 11.98 1.69
C ILE A 147 -0.87 11.32 2.53
N SER A 148 -1.57 10.34 1.95
CA SER A 148 -2.58 9.54 2.63
C SER A 148 -2.26 8.07 2.42
N GLY A 149 -2.08 7.31 3.51
CA GLY A 149 -2.07 5.85 3.46
C GLY A 149 -3.50 5.35 3.59
N VAL A 150 -3.95 4.46 2.71
CA VAL A 150 -5.29 3.88 2.79
C VAL A 150 -5.16 2.36 2.82
N ASP A 151 -5.57 1.76 3.93
CA ASP A 151 -5.45 0.34 4.14
C ASP A 151 -6.63 -0.38 3.49
N LEU A 152 -6.31 -1.25 2.54
CA LEU A 152 -7.30 -1.97 1.73
C LEU A 152 -7.29 -3.46 2.06
N VAL A 153 -8.47 -4.06 2.14
CA VAL A 153 -8.64 -5.51 2.26
C VAL A 153 -9.59 -6.05 1.22
N ARG A 154 -9.35 -7.29 0.80
CA ARG A 154 -10.29 -8.03 -0.03
C ARG A 154 -11.07 -8.99 0.82
N ASP A 155 -12.40 -8.94 0.75
CA ASP A 155 -13.27 -9.92 1.39
C ASP A 155 -13.42 -11.19 0.52
N LYS A 156 -14.03 -12.23 1.07
CA LYS A 156 -14.24 -13.55 0.43
C LYS A 156 -14.99 -13.50 -0.89
N ASP A 157 -15.81 -12.48 -1.11
CA ASP A 157 -16.55 -12.24 -2.36
C ASP A 157 -15.68 -11.59 -3.45
N GLY A 158 -14.45 -11.19 -3.10
CA GLY A 158 -13.53 -10.50 -3.98
C GLY A 158 -13.64 -8.97 -3.92
N THR A 159 -14.56 -8.42 -3.14
CA THR A 159 -14.75 -6.97 -3.03
C THR A 159 -13.64 -6.34 -2.19
N ILE A 160 -13.14 -5.19 -2.63
CA ILE A 160 -12.13 -4.40 -1.92
C ILE A 160 -12.82 -3.39 -1.00
N TYR A 161 -12.41 -3.34 0.26
CA TYR A 161 -12.89 -2.42 1.28
C TYR A 161 -11.75 -1.60 1.87
N VAL A 162 -12.06 -0.37 2.29
CA VAL A 162 -11.16 0.46 3.10
C VAL A 162 -11.35 0.06 4.57
N LEU A 163 -10.25 -0.30 5.24
CA LEU A 163 -10.24 -0.52 6.69
C LEU A 163 -9.92 0.76 7.45
N GLU A 164 -8.89 1.49 7.01
CA GLU A 164 -8.33 2.62 7.75
C GLU A 164 -7.72 3.67 6.82
N ASP A 165 -7.79 4.93 7.25
CA ASP A 165 -7.12 6.07 6.62
C ASP A 165 -6.01 6.63 7.53
N ASN A 166 -4.79 6.62 7.02
CA ASN A 166 -3.60 7.10 7.69
C ASN A 166 -3.21 8.49 7.15
N LEU A 167 -3.71 9.54 7.81
CA LEU A 167 -3.62 10.93 7.34
C LEU A 167 -2.59 11.81 8.07
N ARG A 168 -1.85 11.23 9.03
CA ARG A 168 -0.87 11.98 9.86
C ARG A 168 0.51 11.93 9.23
N CYS A 169 1.27 10.89 9.54
CA CYS A 169 2.59 10.63 8.99
C CYS A 169 2.59 9.19 8.44
N PRO A 170 1.90 8.94 7.30
CA PRO A 170 1.88 7.61 6.71
C PRO A 170 3.31 7.18 6.34
N SER A 171 3.65 5.93 6.66
CA SER A 171 4.98 5.35 6.42
C SER A 171 4.87 4.11 5.52
N GLY A 172 6.02 3.54 5.15
CA GLY A 172 6.10 2.25 4.49
C GLY A 172 6.33 2.26 2.98
N VAL A 173 6.41 3.43 2.34
CA VAL A 173 6.73 3.51 0.91
C VAL A 173 8.13 2.97 0.58
N SER A 174 9.08 3.09 1.51
CA SER A 174 10.41 2.48 1.36
C SER A 174 10.29 0.96 1.13
N TYR A 175 9.41 0.27 1.85
CA TYR A 175 9.18 -1.16 1.64
C TYR A 175 8.67 -1.47 0.23
N VAL A 176 7.79 -0.62 -0.32
CA VAL A 176 7.27 -0.81 -1.69
C VAL A 176 8.40 -0.71 -2.72
N LEU A 177 9.27 0.28 -2.57
CA LEU A 177 10.41 0.51 -3.46
C LEU A 177 11.44 -0.63 -3.34
N GLU A 178 11.83 -0.99 -2.12
CA GLU A 178 12.83 -2.02 -1.87
C GLU A 178 12.33 -3.41 -2.29
N ASN A 179 11.08 -3.76 -1.98
CA ASN A 179 10.49 -5.02 -2.42
C ASN A 179 10.48 -5.11 -3.94
N ARG A 180 10.19 -4.00 -4.64
CA ARG A 180 10.23 -4.00 -6.11
C ARG A 180 11.63 -4.25 -6.64
N GLU A 181 12.64 -3.60 -6.06
CA GLU A 181 14.03 -3.75 -6.48
C GLU A 181 14.57 -5.16 -6.23
N VAL A 182 14.31 -5.73 -5.04
CA VAL A 182 14.67 -7.12 -4.72
C VAL A 182 14.00 -8.11 -5.67
N MET A 183 12.72 -7.88 -5.99
CA MET A 183 11.97 -8.74 -6.91
C MET A 183 12.51 -8.64 -8.35
N LYS A 184 12.88 -7.45 -8.83
CA LYS A 184 13.51 -7.30 -10.15
C LYS A 184 14.85 -8.04 -10.23
N ARG A 185 15.70 -7.92 -9.19
CA ARG A 185 17.03 -8.56 -9.16
C ARG A 185 16.94 -10.08 -9.07
N THR A 186 16.09 -10.58 -8.18
CA THR A 186 16.00 -12.03 -7.88
C THR A 186 15.08 -12.78 -8.86
N PHE A 187 14.11 -12.09 -9.49
CA PHE A 187 13.02 -12.70 -10.25
C PHE A 187 12.74 -12.08 -11.62
N SER A 188 13.70 -11.39 -12.24
CA SER A 188 13.55 -10.80 -13.59
C SER A 188 12.91 -11.73 -14.63
N ARG A 189 13.25 -13.02 -14.63
CA ARG A 189 12.69 -14.02 -15.57
C ARG A 189 11.24 -14.46 -15.25
N LEU A 190 10.77 -14.33 -14.00
CA LEU A 190 9.37 -14.62 -13.65
C LEU A 190 8.42 -13.52 -14.12
N PHE A 191 8.88 -12.26 -14.12
CA PHE A 191 8.11 -11.12 -14.61
C PHE A 191 8.20 -10.92 -16.13
N GLN A 192 9.03 -11.70 -16.82
CA GLN A 192 9.18 -11.58 -18.27
C GLN A 192 7.84 -11.84 -18.97
N GLY A 193 7.42 -10.92 -19.84
CA GLY A 193 6.11 -10.98 -20.50
C GLY A 193 4.94 -10.43 -19.67
N MET A 194 5.19 -9.94 -18.45
CA MET A 194 4.22 -9.18 -17.67
C MET A 194 4.55 -7.68 -17.76
N SER A 195 3.53 -6.86 -18.03
CA SER A 195 3.66 -5.40 -18.05
C SER A 195 3.41 -4.83 -16.65
N VAL A 196 4.42 -4.95 -15.77
CA VAL A 196 4.34 -4.43 -14.39
C VAL A 196 4.63 -2.93 -14.38
N ALA A 197 3.69 -2.12 -13.87
CA ALA A 197 3.89 -0.68 -13.72
C ALA A 197 5.03 -0.34 -12.74
N THR A 198 5.83 0.68 -13.03
CA THR A 198 6.95 1.12 -12.18
C THR A 198 6.46 1.88 -10.96
N VAL A 199 7.25 1.86 -9.89
CA VAL A 199 6.99 2.61 -8.63
C VAL A 199 8.14 3.53 -8.25
N GLU A 200 9.26 3.49 -9.00
CA GLU A 200 10.52 4.18 -8.67
C GLU A 200 10.39 5.71 -8.66
N SER A 201 9.47 6.28 -9.45
CA SER A 201 9.28 7.72 -9.54
C SER A 201 8.52 8.31 -8.34
N TYR A 202 8.20 7.52 -7.31
CA TYR A 202 7.48 8.00 -6.13
C TYR A 202 8.20 9.17 -5.44
N PRO A 203 9.50 9.09 -5.11
CA PRO A 203 10.18 10.17 -4.39
C PRO A 203 10.21 11.49 -5.18
N GLU A 204 10.41 11.39 -6.50
CA GLU A 204 10.42 12.55 -7.41
C GLU A 204 9.04 13.21 -7.48
N ARG A 205 7.98 12.42 -7.67
CA ARG A 205 6.60 12.92 -7.69
C ARG A 205 6.18 13.53 -6.35
N LEU A 206 6.65 12.96 -5.24
CA LEU A 206 6.41 13.52 -3.92
C LEU A 206 7.11 14.87 -3.77
N LEU A 207 8.38 14.97 -4.19
CA LEU A 207 9.12 16.23 -4.17
C LEU A 207 8.40 17.30 -5.01
N GLU A 208 8.01 16.97 -6.25
CA GLU A 208 7.24 17.87 -7.12
C GLU A 208 5.94 18.34 -6.42
N THR A 209 5.17 17.42 -5.85
CA THR A 209 3.92 17.75 -5.13
C THR A 209 4.15 18.71 -3.96
N LEU A 210 5.23 18.51 -3.21
CA LEU A 210 5.57 19.38 -2.07
C LEU A 210 6.05 20.76 -2.52
N LEU A 211 6.80 20.84 -3.62
CA LEU A 211 7.26 22.10 -4.21
C LEU A 211 6.09 22.88 -4.81
N ASP A 212 5.13 22.21 -5.45
CA ASP A 212 3.93 22.84 -6.00
C ASP A 212 3.05 23.46 -4.90
N CYS A 213 3.10 22.90 -3.69
CA CYS A 213 2.39 23.41 -2.51
C CYS A 213 3.24 24.38 -1.67
N ALA A 214 4.44 24.76 -2.12
CA ALA A 214 5.29 25.68 -1.37
C ALA A 214 4.66 27.08 -1.30
N PRO A 215 4.72 27.76 -0.13
CA PRO A 215 4.33 29.17 -0.04
C PRO A 215 5.15 30.04 -0.99
N THR A 216 4.55 31.11 -1.50
CA THR A 216 5.25 32.05 -2.36
C THR A 216 6.48 32.64 -1.66
N GLY A 217 7.65 32.50 -2.28
CA GLY A 217 8.92 33.04 -1.77
C GLY A 217 9.77 32.05 -0.95
N VAL A 218 9.36 30.78 -0.89
CA VAL A 218 10.20 29.64 -0.45
C VAL A 218 10.87 28.99 -1.65
#